data_AF-A0A1E7EV30-F1
#
_entry.id   AF-A0A1E7EV30-F1
#
_cell.length_a   1.000
_cell.length_b   1.000
_cell.length_c   1.000
_cell.angle_alpha   90.00
_cell.angle_beta   90.00
_cell.angle_gamma   90.00
#
_symmetry.space_group_name_H-M   'P 1'
#
loop_
_entity.id
_entity.type
_entity.pdbx_description
1 polymer ?
#
loop_
_entity_poly.entity_id
_entity_poly.type
_entity_poly.pdbx_seq_one_letter_code
_entity_poly.pdbx_strand_id
1 'polypeptide(L)'
;MDPASYIHTSPEEVQLHPDDLKLLDWNGSMADTAAEELKKSRDNARAVARLALMGKSPARHLLEKANSPSANAASTKKPFSRVLDEAMQSWMKKTTYITNDHSRRVHDFKSLAKTKQDLAQDLEVRQQKINQRRTGSAVTKTFEDCKVRVHKHPSKKGLKPVAEMAFLPNVKQWGNSYTHVVVDKSPGDDETKFLDRAFVANVQKKDAQARMTCQLFVPSENDSEPYQAIQQYELDVVPLKEGDAPHVNFCIWINAETKNATYTPISSRVQLSNGRPQRKKNYKMNVARRPMNDEDRIEVDDKVAEVDLDIEEKMNGSGIGQSARKVITDGSDDSEQ
;
A
#
# COMPACT_ATOMS: atom_id res chain seq x y z
N MET A 1 49.35 6.23 -33.66
CA MET A 1 48.42 7.21 -33.09
C MET A 1 48.56 7.09 -31.58
N ASP A 2 49.22 8.08 -30.98
CA ASP A 2 49.62 8.07 -29.57
C ASP A 2 48.45 8.36 -28.62
N PRO A 3 48.32 7.64 -27.49
CA PRO A 3 47.36 7.94 -26.44
C PRO A 3 48.09 8.57 -25.24
N ALA A 4 48.31 9.89 -25.23
CA ALA A 4 48.72 10.60 -24.02
C ALA A 4 48.58 12.12 -24.14
N SER A 5 47.57 12.69 -23.48
CA SER A 5 47.70 13.97 -22.77
C SER A 5 46.37 14.34 -22.11
N TYR A 6 46.14 13.81 -20.90
CA TYR A 6 45.22 14.44 -19.96
C TYR A 6 45.99 15.53 -19.22
N ILE A 7 45.52 16.77 -19.38
CA ILE A 7 46.05 17.97 -18.73
C ILE A 7 45.59 17.93 -17.26
N HIS A 8 46.54 17.88 -16.33
CA HIS A 8 46.29 18.13 -14.91
C HIS A 8 46.12 19.64 -14.69
N THR A 9 44.89 20.10 -14.46
CA THR A 9 44.62 21.38 -13.83
C THR A 9 44.62 21.20 -12.31
N SER A 10 45.39 22.04 -11.63
CA SER A 10 45.44 22.16 -10.17
C SER A 10 44.06 22.54 -9.60
N PRO A 11 43.69 22.11 -8.37
CA PRO A 11 42.38 22.39 -7.82
C PRO A 11 42.29 23.86 -7.43
N GLU A 12 41.60 24.67 -8.24
CA GLU A 12 41.01 25.90 -7.75
C GLU A 12 39.99 25.53 -6.67
N GLU A 13 40.13 26.14 -5.49
CA GLU A 13 39.20 26.01 -4.37
C GLU A 13 37.81 26.42 -4.84
N VAL A 14 36.97 25.44 -5.14
CA VAL A 14 35.57 25.64 -5.47
C VAL A 14 34.92 26.25 -4.23
N GLN A 15 34.65 27.56 -4.28
CA GLN A 15 33.87 28.26 -3.27
C GLN A 15 32.45 27.67 -3.28
N LEU A 16 32.20 26.74 -2.36
CA LEU A 16 30.90 26.13 -2.13
C LEU A 16 29.87 27.20 -1.79
N HIS A 17 28.65 27.03 -2.29
CA HIS A 17 27.54 27.93 -2.02
C HIS A 17 27.26 27.97 -0.51
N PRO A 18 26.87 29.11 0.08
CA PRO A 18 26.66 29.25 1.53
C PRO A 18 25.60 28.29 2.11
N ASP A 19 24.71 27.75 1.29
CA ASP A 19 23.76 26.72 1.72
C ASP A 19 24.37 25.31 1.75
N ASP A 20 25.40 25.05 0.94
CA ASP A 20 26.15 23.79 0.97
C ASP A 20 27.10 23.73 2.18
N LEU A 21 27.62 24.89 2.59
CA LEU A 21 28.37 25.04 3.85
C LEU A 21 27.50 24.73 5.08
N LYS A 22 26.21 25.10 5.06
CA LYS A 22 25.27 24.76 6.15
C LYS A 22 24.95 23.27 6.24
N LEU A 23 25.04 22.54 5.13
CA LEU A 23 24.87 21.08 5.11
C LEU A 23 26.07 20.36 5.73
N LEU A 24 27.27 20.92 5.56
CA LEU A 24 28.50 20.39 6.17
C LEU A 24 28.57 20.64 7.68
N ASP A 25 28.03 21.76 8.17
CA ASP A 25 27.99 22.10 9.59
C ASP A 25 26.71 21.60 10.32
N TRP A 26 25.92 20.73 9.68
CA TRP A 26 24.67 20.25 10.25
C TRP A 26 24.92 19.23 11.38
N ASN A 27 24.88 19.70 12.63
CA ASN A 27 24.97 18.89 13.86
C ASN A 27 23.62 18.29 14.33
N GLY A 28 22.63 18.19 13.44
CA GLY A 28 21.29 17.71 13.77
C GLY A 28 21.18 16.20 13.62
N SER A 29 20.47 15.57 14.55
CA SER A 29 20.18 14.13 14.47
C SER A 29 19.26 13.85 13.27
N MET A 30 19.67 12.97 12.36
CA MET A 30 18.88 12.41 11.24
C MET A 30 17.70 11.53 11.70
N ALA A 31 17.22 11.68 12.93
CA ALA A 31 16.10 10.91 13.46
C ALA A 31 14.83 11.76 13.40
N ASP A 32 13.89 11.31 12.55
CA ASP A 32 12.49 11.71 12.43
C ASP A 32 11.95 12.58 13.59
N THR A 33 11.96 13.90 13.39
CA THR A 33 11.35 14.89 14.30
C THR A 33 9.88 14.55 14.56
N ALA A 34 9.20 13.99 13.55
CA ALA A 34 7.82 13.51 13.65
C ALA A 34 7.67 12.28 14.57
N ALA A 35 8.63 11.36 14.59
CA ALA A 35 8.58 10.18 15.45
C ALA A 35 8.83 10.55 16.92
N GLU A 36 9.68 11.55 17.18
CA GLU A 36 9.96 12.04 18.51
C GLU A 36 8.78 12.82 19.10
N GLU A 37 8.10 13.64 18.30
CA GLU A 37 6.87 14.33 18.70
C GLU A 37 5.73 13.34 19.01
N LEU A 38 5.59 12.28 18.20
CA LEU A 38 4.57 11.25 18.40
C LEU A 38 4.86 10.42 19.67
N LYS A 39 6.14 10.16 19.96
CA LYS A 39 6.57 9.52 21.21
C LYS A 39 6.25 10.39 22.43
N LYS A 40 6.58 11.69 22.37
CA LYS A 40 6.29 12.67 23.44
C LYS A 40 4.78 12.80 23.71
N SER A 41 3.96 12.81 22.66
CA SER A 41 2.49 12.84 22.77
C SER A 41 1.94 11.58 23.45
N ARG A 42 2.44 10.39 23.07
CA ARG A 42 2.05 9.11 23.69
C ARG A 42 2.46 9.01 25.16
N ASP A 43 3.64 9.51 25.51
CA ASP A 43 4.13 9.49 26.89
C ASP A 43 3.33 10.46 27.78
N ASN A 44 2.93 11.62 27.25
CA ASN A 44 2.01 12.54 27.93
C ASN A 44 0.62 11.91 28.16
N ALA A 45 0.04 11.25 27.16
CA ALA A 45 -1.25 10.57 27.30
C ALA A 45 -1.20 9.46 28.36
N ARG A 46 -0.09 8.71 28.45
CA ARG A 46 0.11 7.70 29.50
C ARG A 46 0.27 8.32 30.89
N ALA A 47 0.95 9.46 31.00
CA ALA A 47 1.08 10.18 32.27
C ALA A 47 -0.29 10.67 32.77
N VAL A 48 -1.12 11.21 31.87
CA VAL A 48 -2.50 11.65 32.19
C VAL A 48 -3.37 10.46 32.62
N ALA A 49 -3.30 9.33 31.92
CA ALA A 49 -4.05 8.12 32.29
C ALA A 49 -3.63 7.56 33.66
N ARG A 50 -2.33 7.62 34.00
CA ARG A 50 -1.83 7.24 35.33
C ARG A 50 -2.35 8.15 36.43
N LEU A 51 -2.42 9.46 36.20
CA LEU A 51 -3.00 10.42 37.13
C LEU A 51 -4.50 10.18 37.36
N ALA A 52 -5.25 9.83 36.31
CA ALA A 52 -6.67 9.48 36.41
C ALA A 52 -6.91 8.18 37.21
N LEU A 53 -6.05 7.17 37.02
CA LEU A 53 -6.09 5.90 37.77
C LEU A 53 -5.73 6.06 39.25
N MET A 54 -4.92 7.06 39.60
CA MET A 54 -4.58 7.41 40.99
C MET A 54 -5.69 8.22 41.70
N GLY A 55 -6.90 8.29 41.13
CA GLY A 55 -8.09 8.84 41.80
C GLY A 55 -8.13 10.36 41.92
N LYS A 56 -7.24 11.09 41.23
CA LYS A 56 -7.30 12.55 41.09
C LYS A 56 -7.86 12.87 39.71
N SER A 57 -9.19 12.87 39.57
CA SER A 57 -9.86 13.33 38.34
C SER A 57 -10.64 14.63 38.57
N PRO A 58 -10.54 15.61 37.65
CA PRO A 58 -11.18 16.93 37.73
C PRO A 58 -12.60 16.94 37.17
N ALA A 59 -13.42 15.90 37.43
CA ALA A 59 -14.72 15.75 36.76
C ALA A 59 -15.78 15.07 37.65
N ARG A 60 -15.97 15.59 38.87
CA ARG A 60 -16.97 15.08 39.83
C ARG A 60 -18.34 15.78 39.73
N HIS A 61 -18.78 16.13 38.53
CA HIS A 61 -20.03 16.86 38.35
C HIS A 61 -20.76 16.34 37.12
N LEU A 62 -21.40 15.17 37.21
CA LEU A 62 -22.49 14.70 36.32
C LEU A 62 -22.97 13.30 36.75
N LEU A 63 -23.44 13.16 37.99
CA LEU A 63 -24.19 11.98 38.43
C LEU A 63 -25.02 12.35 39.66
N GLU A 64 -26.24 12.86 39.41
CA GLU A 64 -27.30 12.89 40.41
C GLU A 64 -28.68 12.83 39.71
N LYS A 65 -29.63 12.13 40.37
CA LYS A 65 -31.00 11.74 39.98
C LYS A 65 -31.11 10.42 39.19
N ALA A 66 -31.88 9.40 39.61
CA ALA A 66 -32.99 9.36 40.55
C ALA A 66 -33.21 7.95 41.15
N ASN A 67 -33.60 7.91 42.43
CA ASN A 67 -34.35 6.82 43.08
C ASN A 67 -35.84 6.95 42.64
N SER A 68 -36.70 5.92 42.55
CA SER A 68 -37.27 5.11 43.65
C SER A 68 -38.40 4.16 43.06
N PRO A 69 -39.15 3.31 43.81
CA PRO A 69 -39.45 1.90 43.48
C PRO A 69 -40.95 1.54 43.28
N SER A 70 -41.27 0.29 42.90
CA SER A 70 -42.53 -0.40 43.29
C SER A 70 -42.46 -1.93 43.14
N ALA A 71 -43.32 -2.64 43.86
CA ALA A 71 -43.24 -4.07 44.18
C ALA A 71 -44.38 -4.92 43.59
N ASN A 72 -44.19 -6.25 43.73
CA ASN A 72 -45.16 -7.37 43.76
C ASN A 72 -45.54 -8.09 42.44
N ALA A 73 -45.23 -9.39 42.35
CA ALA A 73 -46.17 -10.50 42.64
C ALA A 73 -45.62 -11.85 42.11
N ALA A 74 -45.72 -12.89 42.95
CA ALA A 74 -45.29 -14.25 42.63
C ALA A 74 -46.38 -15.06 41.91
N SER A 75 -46.00 -15.92 40.96
CA SER A 75 -46.79 -17.07 40.54
C SER A 75 -45.88 -18.18 40.01
N THR A 76 -45.80 -19.26 40.77
CA THR A 76 -45.13 -20.53 40.50
C THR A 76 -45.88 -21.38 39.46
N LYS A 77 -45.27 -21.73 38.31
CA LYS A 77 -45.55 -22.99 37.57
C LYS A 77 -44.30 -23.50 36.83
N LYS A 78 -43.80 -24.64 37.34
CA LYS A 78 -42.95 -25.73 36.81
C LYS A 78 -42.06 -25.50 35.56
N PRO A 79 -40.77 -25.89 35.62
CA PRO A 79 -39.81 -25.71 34.53
C PRO A 79 -39.97 -26.79 33.46
N PHE A 80 -40.39 -26.41 32.26
CA PHE A 80 -40.08 -27.14 31.04
C PHE A 80 -38.71 -26.64 30.55
N SER A 81 -37.67 -27.49 30.61
CA SER A 81 -36.34 -27.14 30.10
C SER A 81 -36.36 -27.12 28.56
N ARG A 82 -36.68 -25.96 27.99
CA ARG A 82 -36.45 -25.66 26.56
C ARG A 82 -35.03 -25.15 26.27
N VAL A 83 -34.15 -25.12 27.27
CA VAL A 83 -32.82 -24.48 27.20
C VAL A 83 -31.81 -25.29 26.38
N LEU A 84 -32.08 -26.55 26.06
CA LEU A 84 -31.08 -27.41 25.41
C LEU A 84 -31.26 -27.61 23.89
N ASP A 85 -32.43 -27.30 23.32
CA ASP A 85 -32.69 -27.58 21.89
C ASP A 85 -32.95 -26.34 21.01
N GLU A 86 -32.88 -25.13 21.55
CA GLU A 86 -33.13 -23.90 20.78
C GLU A 86 -31.83 -23.21 20.35
N ALA A 87 -31.75 -22.87 19.07
CA ALA A 87 -30.61 -22.23 18.42
C ALA A 87 -30.07 -21.07 19.26
N MET A 88 -28.79 -21.19 19.63
CA MET A 88 -27.98 -20.26 20.42
C MET A 88 -28.50 -18.81 20.37
N GLN A 89 -29.09 -18.34 21.47
CA GLN A 89 -29.61 -16.98 21.62
C GLN A 89 -28.52 -15.95 21.24
N SER A 90 -28.81 -15.13 20.23
CA SER A 90 -27.87 -14.24 19.54
C SER A 90 -27.21 -13.18 20.42
N TRP A 91 -27.76 -12.90 21.60
CA TRP A 91 -27.22 -11.96 22.58
C TRP A 91 -26.33 -12.61 23.64
N MET A 92 -26.30 -13.94 23.71
CA MET A 92 -25.54 -14.68 24.70
C MET A 92 -24.23 -15.17 24.06
N LYS A 93 -23.15 -14.42 24.28
CA LYS A 93 -21.81 -14.78 23.78
C LYS A 93 -21.23 -15.92 24.62
N LYS A 94 -20.61 -16.91 23.97
CA LYS A 94 -19.80 -17.92 24.66
C LYS A 94 -18.68 -17.21 25.42
N THR A 95 -18.52 -17.51 26.71
CA THR A 95 -17.41 -17.04 27.52
C THR A 95 -16.10 -17.65 27.00
N THR A 96 -15.29 -16.85 26.31
CA THR A 96 -13.91 -17.21 25.99
C THR A 96 -13.06 -16.91 27.22
N TYR A 97 -12.54 -17.95 27.87
CA TYR A 97 -11.61 -17.78 28.97
C TYR A 97 -10.33 -17.11 28.47
N ILE A 98 -9.78 -16.18 29.26
CA ILE A 98 -8.45 -15.60 29.02
C ILE A 98 -7.43 -16.72 29.26
N THR A 99 -7.21 -17.56 28.25
CA THR A 99 -6.05 -18.42 28.22
C THR A 99 -4.87 -17.55 27.82
N ASN A 100 -3.69 -17.82 28.39
CA ASN A 100 -2.46 -17.40 27.73
C ASN A 100 -2.56 -17.83 26.27
N ASP A 101 -2.12 -16.96 25.35
CA ASP A 101 -1.90 -17.30 23.95
C ASP A 101 -1.37 -18.74 23.92
N HIS A 102 -2.10 -19.68 23.28
CA HIS A 102 -1.80 -21.11 23.45
C HIS A 102 -0.37 -21.45 22.98
N SER A 103 0.24 -20.53 22.23
CA SER A 103 1.63 -20.54 21.78
C SER A 103 2.66 -20.07 22.84
N ARG A 104 2.25 -19.40 23.91
CA ARG A 104 3.11 -18.82 24.95
C ARG A 104 3.02 -19.61 26.25
N ARG A 105 4.16 -20.16 26.67
CA ARG A 105 4.30 -20.86 27.95
C ARG A 105 4.16 -19.85 29.11
N VAL A 106 3.32 -20.17 30.09
CA VAL A 106 2.92 -19.30 31.22
C VAL A 106 4.10 -18.83 32.10
N HIS A 107 5.28 -19.43 31.95
CA HIS A 107 6.46 -19.16 32.77
C HIS A 107 7.66 -18.58 32.01
N ASP A 108 7.52 -18.19 30.74
CA ASP A 108 8.61 -17.56 30.00
C ASP A 108 8.64 -16.04 30.25
N PHE A 109 9.01 -15.65 31.47
CA PHE A 109 9.41 -14.26 31.76
C PHE A 109 10.76 -13.98 31.13
N LYS A 110 10.76 -13.74 29.81
CA LYS A 110 11.94 -13.25 29.12
C LYS A 110 12.18 -11.80 29.54
N SER A 111 13.42 -11.51 29.95
CA SER A 111 13.88 -10.13 30.11
C SER A 111 13.60 -9.31 28.85
N LEU A 112 13.35 -8.02 29.00
CA LEU A 112 13.17 -7.09 27.87
C LEU A 112 14.38 -7.13 26.92
N ALA A 113 15.59 -7.31 27.45
CA ALA A 113 16.82 -7.46 26.66
C ALA A 113 16.78 -8.73 25.77
N LYS A 114 16.35 -9.86 26.34
CA LYS A 114 16.18 -11.12 25.61
C LYS A 114 15.06 -11.02 24.57
N THR A 115 13.98 -10.30 24.87
CA THR A 115 12.89 -10.05 23.91
C THR A 115 13.36 -9.22 22.71
N LYS A 116 14.22 -8.21 22.95
CA LYS A 116 14.83 -7.42 21.87
C LYS A 116 15.80 -8.24 21.02
N GLN A 117 16.61 -9.10 21.64
CA GLN A 117 17.52 -9.99 20.94
C GLN A 117 16.75 -11.02 20.09
N ASP A 118 15.73 -11.64 20.64
CA ASP A 118 14.87 -12.59 19.92
C ASP A 118 14.16 -11.89 18.74
N LEU A 119 13.71 -10.65 18.91
CA LEU A 119 13.10 -9.86 17.83
C LEU A 119 14.12 -9.52 16.74
N ALA A 120 15.35 -9.13 17.11
CA ALA A 120 16.41 -8.85 16.14
C ALA A 120 16.78 -10.11 15.34
N GLN A 121 16.89 -11.25 16.01
CA GLN A 121 17.12 -12.54 15.36
C GLN A 121 15.96 -12.95 14.45
N ASP A 122 14.70 -12.74 14.87
CA ASP A 122 13.53 -13.01 14.03
C ASP A 122 13.51 -12.09 12.78
N LEU A 123 13.89 -10.82 12.93
CA LEU A 123 14.04 -9.90 11.81
C LEU A 123 15.14 -10.36 10.84
N GLU A 124 16.29 -10.79 11.35
CA GLU A 124 17.39 -11.31 10.52
C GLU A 124 16.98 -12.59 9.77
N VAL A 125 16.37 -13.55 10.45
CA VAL A 125 15.85 -14.78 9.82
C VAL A 125 14.77 -14.46 8.78
N ARG A 126 13.89 -13.49 9.06
CA ARG A 126 12.89 -13.03 8.09
C ARG A 126 13.57 -12.41 6.86
N GLN A 127 14.61 -11.60 7.06
CA GLN A 127 15.36 -10.99 5.97
C GLN A 127 16.07 -12.05 5.11
N GLN A 128 16.72 -13.04 5.73
CA GLN A 128 17.37 -14.15 5.02
C GLN A 128 16.36 -14.94 4.19
N LYS A 129 15.17 -15.24 4.74
CA LYS A 129 14.09 -15.91 4.01
C LYS A 129 13.58 -15.07 2.83
N ILE A 130 13.48 -13.76 2.99
CA ILE A 130 13.10 -12.85 1.90
C ILE A 130 14.17 -12.88 0.80
N ASN A 131 15.45 -12.79 1.16
CA ASN A 131 16.55 -12.83 0.21
C ASN A 131 16.60 -14.16 -0.55
N GLN A 132 16.39 -15.29 0.13
CA GLN A 132 16.30 -16.61 -0.50
C GLN A 132 15.13 -16.69 -1.49
N ARG A 133 13.97 -16.13 -1.16
CA ARG A 133 12.79 -16.10 -2.05
C ARG A 133 13.00 -15.22 -3.28
N ARG A 134 13.89 -14.23 -3.21
CA ARG A 134 14.23 -13.35 -4.34
C ARG A 134 15.26 -13.96 -5.30
N THR A 135 15.84 -15.12 -4.97
CA THR A 135 16.77 -15.81 -5.87
C THR A 135 16.04 -16.32 -7.11
N GLY A 136 16.70 -16.26 -8.29
CA GLY A 136 16.09 -16.70 -9.55
C GLY A 136 15.63 -18.16 -9.54
N SER A 137 16.37 -19.05 -8.87
CA SER A 137 15.97 -20.45 -8.71
C SER A 137 14.70 -20.62 -7.90
N ALA A 138 14.50 -19.81 -6.85
CA ALA A 138 13.26 -19.81 -6.08
C ALA A 138 12.07 -19.33 -6.93
N VAL A 139 12.28 -18.32 -7.78
CA VAL A 139 11.26 -17.82 -8.71
C VAL A 139 10.85 -18.91 -9.70
N THR A 140 11.80 -19.54 -10.41
CA THR A 140 11.48 -20.63 -11.35
C THR A 140 10.73 -21.77 -10.67
N LYS A 141 11.17 -22.15 -9.47
CA LYS A 141 10.50 -23.18 -8.67
C LYS A 141 9.04 -22.81 -8.36
N THR A 142 8.73 -21.54 -8.07
CA THR A 142 7.32 -21.15 -7.83
C THR A 142 6.44 -21.35 -9.07
N PHE A 143 6.96 -21.10 -10.28
CA PHE A 143 6.21 -21.36 -11.51
C PHE A 143 6.01 -22.86 -11.78
N GLU A 144 6.95 -23.71 -11.36
CA GLU A 144 6.82 -25.16 -11.44
C GLU A 144 5.80 -25.69 -10.42
N ASP A 145 5.89 -25.23 -9.17
CA ASP A 145 4.99 -25.62 -8.09
C ASP A 145 3.53 -25.25 -8.42
N CYS A 146 3.30 -24.11 -9.11
CA CYS A 146 1.98 -23.69 -9.57
C CYS A 146 1.34 -24.60 -10.64
N LYS A 147 2.12 -25.45 -11.33
CA LYS A 147 1.57 -26.42 -12.30
C LYS A 147 0.91 -27.61 -11.63
N VAL A 148 1.24 -27.86 -10.35
CA VAL A 148 0.67 -28.97 -9.58
C VAL A 148 -0.72 -28.58 -9.10
N ARG A 149 -1.74 -29.37 -9.46
CA ARG A 149 -3.11 -29.13 -8.99
C ARG A 149 -3.19 -29.23 -7.47
N VAL A 150 -3.86 -28.26 -6.85
CA VAL A 150 -3.99 -28.21 -5.40
C VAL A 150 -5.21 -29.04 -5.01
N HIS A 151 -5.02 -30.10 -4.22
CA HIS A 151 -6.13 -30.96 -3.80
C HIS A 151 -6.54 -30.76 -2.34
N LYS A 152 -5.68 -30.13 -1.53
CA LYS A 152 -5.85 -29.99 -0.09
C LYS A 152 -5.46 -28.59 0.36
N HIS A 153 -6.26 -28.01 1.25
CA HIS A 153 -5.91 -26.74 1.89
C HIS A 153 -4.72 -26.95 2.86
N PRO A 154 -3.72 -26.04 2.88
CA PRO A 154 -2.49 -26.22 3.66
C PRO A 154 -2.71 -26.34 5.17
N SER A 155 -3.59 -25.52 5.75
CA SER A 155 -3.80 -25.47 7.21
C SER A 155 -5.05 -26.20 7.72
N LYS A 156 -6.03 -26.51 6.87
CA LYS A 156 -7.37 -26.96 7.28
C LYS A 156 -7.70 -28.26 6.55
N LYS A 157 -7.91 -29.33 7.31
CA LYS A 157 -8.30 -30.64 6.74
C LYS A 157 -9.76 -30.58 6.26
N GLY A 158 -10.05 -31.25 5.15
CA GLY A 158 -11.42 -31.38 4.60
C GLY A 158 -11.86 -30.28 3.63
N LEU A 159 -11.11 -29.19 3.48
CA LEU A 159 -11.38 -28.17 2.47
C LEU A 159 -10.81 -28.60 1.10
N LYS A 160 -11.66 -28.54 0.07
CA LYS A 160 -11.31 -28.77 -1.33
C LYS A 160 -11.44 -27.45 -2.10
N PRO A 161 -10.56 -27.16 -3.07
CA PRO A 161 -10.71 -25.97 -3.90
C PRO A 161 -11.94 -26.08 -4.80
N VAL A 162 -12.63 -24.95 -4.96
CA VAL A 162 -13.85 -24.85 -5.78
C VAL A 162 -13.52 -24.46 -7.23
N ALA A 163 -12.58 -23.53 -7.40
CA ALA A 163 -12.13 -23.07 -8.70
C ALA A 163 -10.63 -22.79 -8.66
N GLU A 164 -9.94 -23.17 -9.74
CA GLU A 164 -8.58 -22.76 -10.03
C GLU A 164 -8.66 -21.74 -11.18
N MET A 165 -8.03 -20.59 -11.02
CA MET A 165 -8.01 -19.51 -12.01
C MET A 165 -6.56 -19.17 -12.33
N ALA A 166 -6.26 -19.00 -13.62
CA ALA A 166 -4.95 -18.55 -14.04
C ALA A 166 -4.75 -17.08 -13.66
N PHE A 167 -3.60 -16.76 -13.07
CA PHE A 167 -3.23 -15.39 -12.70
C PHE A 167 -2.17 -14.87 -13.68
N LEU A 168 -2.58 -13.96 -14.57
CA LEU A 168 -1.79 -13.56 -15.74
C LEU A 168 -1.65 -12.03 -15.82
N PRO A 169 -0.55 -11.49 -16.39
CA PRO A 169 -0.46 -10.06 -16.67
C PRO A 169 -1.48 -9.66 -17.74
N ASN A 170 -2.10 -8.47 -17.59
CA ASN A 170 -3.01 -7.96 -18.59
C ASN A 170 -2.27 -7.27 -19.74
N VAL A 171 -1.80 -8.04 -20.72
CA VAL A 171 -1.00 -7.54 -21.86
C VAL A 171 -1.72 -6.45 -22.64
N LYS A 172 -3.05 -6.55 -22.83
CA LYS A 172 -3.83 -5.55 -23.58
C LYS A 172 -3.90 -4.19 -22.90
N GLN A 173 -3.72 -4.17 -21.59
CA GLN A 173 -3.80 -2.97 -20.76
C GLN A 173 -2.43 -2.48 -20.31
N TRP A 174 -1.36 -3.21 -20.66
CA TRP A 174 0.01 -2.84 -20.37
C TRP A 174 0.37 -1.62 -21.24
N GLY A 175 0.80 -0.53 -20.62
CA GLY A 175 1.01 0.77 -21.26
C GLY A 175 0.02 1.85 -20.80
N ASN A 176 -1.16 1.45 -20.33
CA ASN A 176 -2.08 2.39 -19.68
C ASN A 176 -1.65 2.66 -18.24
N SER A 177 -1.65 3.94 -17.84
CA SER A 177 -1.43 4.34 -16.45
C SER A 177 -2.73 4.22 -15.66
N TYR A 178 -2.76 3.31 -14.69
CA TYR A 178 -3.90 3.15 -13.79
C TYR A 178 -3.65 3.88 -12.47
N THR A 179 -4.69 4.54 -12.00
CA THR A 179 -4.69 5.25 -10.73
C THR A 179 -5.86 4.81 -9.88
N HIS A 180 -5.63 4.68 -8.58
CA HIS A 180 -6.70 4.37 -7.63
C HIS A 180 -7.33 5.67 -7.16
N VAL A 181 -8.56 5.94 -7.58
CA VAL A 181 -9.31 7.13 -7.16
C VAL A 181 -10.11 6.84 -5.90
N VAL A 182 -9.90 7.63 -4.86
CA VAL A 182 -10.65 7.59 -3.60
C VAL A 182 -11.45 8.88 -3.47
N VAL A 183 -12.76 8.76 -3.30
CA VAL A 183 -13.69 9.89 -3.18
C VAL A 183 -14.24 9.90 -1.76
N ASP A 184 -13.90 10.93 -0.97
CA ASP A 184 -14.31 11.01 0.45
C ASP A 184 -15.81 11.30 0.62
N LYS A 185 -16.39 12.10 -0.27
CA LYS A 185 -17.81 12.43 -0.29
C LYS A 185 -18.34 12.24 -1.69
N SER A 186 -19.27 11.31 -1.87
CA SER A 186 -19.93 11.14 -3.16
C SER A 186 -20.63 12.43 -3.58
N PRO A 187 -20.77 12.66 -4.89
CA PRO A 187 -21.67 13.70 -5.39
C PRO A 187 -23.10 13.39 -4.95
N GLY A 188 -23.86 14.43 -4.61
CA GLY A 188 -25.17 14.28 -3.96
C GLY A 188 -26.18 13.45 -4.76
N ASP A 189 -27.13 12.83 -4.06
CA ASP A 189 -27.99 11.73 -4.55
C ASP A 189 -28.72 12.00 -5.87
N ASP A 190 -29.13 13.24 -6.16
CA ASP A 190 -29.92 13.57 -7.35
C ASP A 190 -29.12 13.58 -8.67
N GLU A 191 -27.79 13.82 -8.62
CA GLU A 191 -26.91 13.88 -9.80
C GLU A 191 -26.06 12.60 -9.96
N THR A 192 -26.35 11.56 -9.17
CA THR A 192 -25.60 10.29 -9.16
C THR A 192 -25.87 9.37 -10.35
N LYS A 193 -26.96 9.60 -11.11
CA LYS A 193 -27.44 8.69 -12.16
C LYS A 193 -26.46 8.47 -13.33
N PHE A 194 -25.53 9.39 -13.53
CA PHE A 194 -24.61 9.42 -14.67
C PHE A 194 -23.13 9.39 -14.24
N LEU A 195 -22.85 8.92 -13.03
CA LEU A 195 -21.47 8.84 -12.50
C LEU A 195 -20.61 7.79 -13.21
N ASP A 196 -21.24 6.81 -13.85
CA ASP A 196 -20.57 5.79 -14.68
C ASP A 196 -19.81 6.39 -15.86
N ARG A 197 -20.29 7.54 -16.37
CA ARG A 197 -19.70 8.30 -17.49
C ARG A 197 -19.02 9.59 -17.03
N ALA A 198 -18.89 9.81 -15.72
CA ALA A 198 -18.26 11.01 -15.20
C ALA A 198 -16.76 11.03 -15.47
N PHE A 199 -16.19 12.22 -15.59
CA PHE A 199 -14.74 12.39 -15.68
C PHE A 199 -14.28 13.62 -14.89
N VAL A 200 -13.00 13.60 -14.52
CA VAL A 200 -12.35 14.69 -13.77
C VAL A 200 -11.64 15.61 -14.76
N ALA A 201 -11.87 16.92 -14.66
CA ALA A 201 -11.19 17.93 -15.47
C ALA A 201 -10.95 19.23 -14.71
N ASN A 202 -10.37 20.22 -15.41
CA ASN A 202 -9.97 21.52 -14.86
C ASN A 202 -9.09 21.38 -13.61
N VAL A 203 -8.06 20.55 -13.71
CA VAL A 203 -7.06 20.41 -12.64
C VAL A 203 -6.26 21.71 -12.55
N GLN A 204 -6.39 22.41 -11.44
CA GLN A 204 -5.74 23.70 -11.21
C GLN A 204 -4.95 23.66 -9.90
N LYS A 205 -3.71 24.14 -9.94
CA LYS A 205 -2.88 24.35 -8.75
C LYS A 205 -3.29 25.69 -8.11
N LYS A 206 -3.85 25.65 -6.91
CA LYS A 206 -4.50 26.81 -6.29
C LYS A 206 -3.52 27.72 -5.54
N ASP A 207 -2.47 27.18 -4.93
CA ASP A 207 -1.55 27.92 -4.06
C ASP A 207 -0.09 27.43 -4.11
N ALA A 208 0.81 28.24 -3.54
CA ALA A 208 2.23 27.93 -3.30
C ALA A 208 2.44 26.68 -2.43
N GLN A 209 1.44 26.28 -1.63
CA GLN A 209 1.41 25.02 -0.86
C GLN A 209 1.06 23.78 -1.70
N ALA A 210 1.04 23.87 -3.03
CA ALA A 210 0.86 22.75 -3.96
C ALA A 210 -0.50 22.02 -3.91
N ARG A 211 -1.51 22.56 -3.23
CA ARG A 211 -2.87 21.98 -3.26
C ARG A 211 -3.49 22.13 -4.65
N MET A 212 -3.89 21.00 -5.24
CA MET A 212 -4.59 20.97 -6.51
C MET A 212 -6.11 20.92 -6.28
N THR A 213 -6.87 21.43 -7.23
CA THR A 213 -8.32 21.31 -7.25
C THR A 213 -8.77 20.80 -8.60
N CYS A 214 -9.84 20.04 -8.64
CA CYS A 214 -10.42 19.55 -9.87
C CYS A 214 -11.95 19.65 -9.83
N GLN A 215 -12.56 19.53 -10.99
CA GLN A 215 -14.02 19.53 -11.15
C GLN A 215 -14.45 18.19 -11.72
N LEU A 216 -15.50 17.62 -11.13
CA LEU A 216 -16.16 16.42 -11.63
C LEU A 216 -17.26 16.85 -12.62
N PHE A 217 -17.16 16.32 -13.83
CA PHE A 217 -18.10 16.56 -14.92
C PHE A 217 -18.94 15.32 -15.16
N VAL A 218 -20.23 15.52 -15.37
CA VAL A 218 -21.22 14.47 -15.59
C VAL A 218 -22.01 14.80 -16.86
N PRO A 219 -22.33 13.80 -17.71
CA PRO A 219 -23.12 14.07 -18.90
C PRO A 219 -24.55 14.48 -18.50
N SER A 220 -25.17 15.30 -19.33
CA SER A 220 -26.60 15.61 -19.18
C SER A 220 -27.45 14.38 -19.54
N GLU A 221 -28.75 14.39 -19.21
CA GLU A 221 -29.70 13.33 -19.58
C GLU A 221 -29.70 13.01 -21.08
N ASN A 222 -29.33 13.98 -21.93
CA ASN A 222 -29.13 13.80 -23.36
C ASN A 222 -27.63 13.71 -23.68
N ASP A 223 -27.17 12.60 -24.28
CA ASP A 223 -25.77 12.39 -24.71
C ASP A 223 -25.26 13.43 -25.74
N SER A 224 -26.15 14.26 -26.29
CA SER A 224 -25.82 15.38 -27.20
C SER A 224 -25.54 16.70 -26.46
N GLU A 225 -25.84 16.79 -25.17
CA GLU A 225 -25.61 17.98 -24.38
C GLU A 225 -24.21 17.99 -23.75
N PRO A 226 -23.63 19.19 -23.55
CA PRO A 226 -22.33 19.33 -22.91
C PRO A 226 -22.36 18.77 -21.49
N TYR A 227 -21.23 18.21 -21.07
CA TYR A 227 -21.02 17.78 -19.70
C TYR A 227 -21.11 18.98 -18.75
N GLN A 228 -21.72 18.78 -17.60
CA GLN A 228 -21.92 19.81 -16.59
C GLN A 228 -21.04 19.53 -15.38
N ALA A 229 -20.39 20.58 -14.86
CA ALA A 229 -19.63 20.49 -13.62
C ALA A 229 -20.58 20.40 -12.42
N ILE A 230 -20.52 19.29 -11.69
CA ILE A 230 -21.42 19.05 -10.55
C ILE A 230 -20.76 19.40 -9.21
N GLN A 231 -19.47 19.12 -9.09
CA GLN A 231 -18.76 19.22 -7.83
C GLN A 231 -17.30 19.56 -8.04
N GLN A 232 -16.78 20.41 -7.16
CA GLN A 232 -15.36 20.74 -7.09
C GLN A 232 -14.73 20.01 -5.92
N TYR A 233 -13.62 19.31 -6.18
CA TYR A 233 -12.85 18.59 -5.18
C TYR A 233 -11.47 19.22 -4.99
N GLU A 234 -10.95 19.07 -3.78
CA GLU A 234 -9.52 19.19 -3.52
C GLU A 234 -8.88 17.86 -3.93
N LEU A 235 -7.85 17.93 -4.76
CA LEU A 235 -7.21 16.78 -5.40
C LEU A 235 -5.79 16.63 -4.84
N ASP A 236 -5.51 15.47 -4.27
CA ASP A 236 -4.19 15.09 -3.81
C ASP A 236 -3.74 13.84 -4.57
N VAL A 237 -2.59 13.92 -5.25
CA VAL A 237 -1.99 12.76 -5.94
C VAL A 237 -0.86 12.22 -5.09
N VAL A 238 -1.02 10.98 -4.64
CA VAL A 238 -0.01 10.26 -3.87
C VAL A 238 0.62 9.20 -4.79
N PRO A 239 1.91 9.32 -5.13
CA PRO A 239 2.59 8.26 -5.89
C PRO A 239 2.61 6.98 -5.05
N LEU A 240 2.27 5.86 -5.68
CA LEU A 240 2.28 4.53 -5.06
C LEU A 240 3.52 3.71 -5.46
N LYS A 241 4.32 4.23 -6.39
CA LYS A 241 5.63 3.74 -6.78
C LYS A 241 6.67 4.73 -6.30
N GLU A 242 7.68 4.25 -5.59
CA GLU A 242 8.83 5.06 -5.17
C GLU A 242 9.91 4.97 -6.26
N GLY A 243 10.06 6.00 -7.10
CA GLY A 243 11.10 6.05 -8.14
C GLY A 243 11.20 4.76 -8.97
N ASP A 244 12.38 4.14 -8.96
CA ASP A 244 12.69 2.89 -9.68
C ASP A 244 12.33 1.61 -8.90
N ALA A 245 11.65 1.72 -7.76
CA ALA A 245 11.20 0.57 -7.01
C ALA A 245 10.16 -0.24 -7.81
N PRO A 246 10.13 -1.58 -7.65
CA PRO A 246 9.14 -2.41 -8.33
C PRO A 246 7.72 -2.07 -7.87
N HIS A 247 6.75 -2.24 -8.77
CA HIS A 247 5.34 -2.05 -8.42
C HIS A 247 4.91 -3.01 -7.31
N VAL A 248 4.30 -2.47 -6.26
CA VAL A 248 3.72 -3.23 -5.14
C VAL A 248 2.19 -3.19 -5.11
N ASN A 249 1.60 -2.26 -5.86
CA ASN A 249 0.16 -2.06 -5.94
C ASN A 249 -0.36 -2.52 -7.31
N PHE A 250 -1.34 -3.43 -7.30
CA PHE A 250 -1.92 -4.00 -8.51
C PHE A 250 -3.44 -3.98 -8.44
N CYS A 251 -4.08 -3.68 -9.56
CA CYS A 251 -5.50 -3.92 -9.77
C CYS A 251 -5.67 -5.34 -10.33
N ILE A 252 -6.57 -6.12 -9.73
CA ILE A 252 -6.86 -7.49 -10.17
C ILE A 252 -8.25 -7.51 -10.78
N TRP A 253 -8.33 -7.91 -12.04
CA TRP A 253 -9.56 -8.09 -12.79
C TRP A 253 -9.89 -9.57 -12.84
N ILE A 254 -11.06 -9.95 -12.33
CA ILE A 254 -11.51 -11.33 -12.36
C ILE A 254 -12.62 -11.44 -13.40
N ASN A 255 -12.34 -12.19 -14.47
CA ASN A 255 -13.37 -12.54 -15.44
C ASN A 255 -13.94 -13.91 -15.09
N ALA A 256 -15.20 -13.92 -14.62
CA ALA A 256 -15.90 -15.13 -14.21
C ALA A 256 -16.18 -16.10 -15.37
N GLU A 257 -16.35 -15.59 -16.59
CA GLU A 257 -16.66 -16.41 -17.77
C GLU A 257 -15.42 -17.16 -18.26
N THR A 258 -14.29 -16.45 -18.37
CA THR A 258 -13.03 -17.03 -18.86
C THR A 258 -12.21 -17.70 -17.77
N LYS A 259 -12.60 -17.55 -16.50
CA LYS A 259 -11.87 -18.04 -15.31
C LYS A 259 -10.41 -17.56 -15.24
N ASN A 260 -10.16 -16.38 -15.81
CA ASN A 260 -8.86 -15.74 -15.81
C ASN A 260 -8.89 -14.56 -14.85
N ALA A 261 -7.87 -14.50 -14.00
CA ALA A 261 -7.58 -13.34 -13.18
C ALA A 261 -6.40 -12.60 -13.82
N THR A 262 -6.61 -11.38 -14.26
CA THR A 262 -5.54 -10.55 -14.81
C THR A 262 -5.12 -9.46 -13.84
N TYR A 263 -3.84 -9.09 -13.85
CA TYR A 263 -3.33 -8.00 -13.02
C TYR A 263 -2.72 -6.88 -13.85
N THR A 264 -2.88 -5.66 -13.35
CA THR A 264 -2.32 -4.44 -13.95
C THR A 264 -1.74 -3.55 -12.84
N PRO A 265 -0.52 -3.02 -12.98
CA PRO A 265 0.10 -2.19 -11.95
C PRO A 265 -0.64 -0.85 -11.79
N ILE A 266 -0.68 -0.35 -10.56
CA ILE A 266 -1.22 0.98 -10.21
C ILE A 266 -0.03 1.88 -9.85
N SER A 267 0.07 3.04 -10.49
CA SER A 267 1.20 3.96 -10.31
C SER A 267 0.94 4.99 -9.22
N SER A 268 -0.30 5.46 -9.07
CA SER A 268 -0.65 6.48 -8.07
C SER A 268 -2.05 6.30 -7.49
N ARG A 269 -2.27 6.94 -6.35
CA ARG A 269 -3.57 7.10 -5.71
C ARG A 269 -3.97 8.56 -5.81
N VAL A 270 -5.18 8.81 -6.27
CA VAL A 270 -5.78 10.14 -6.31
C VAL A 270 -6.82 10.21 -5.21
N GLN A 271 -6.63 11.11 -4.26
CA GLN A 271 -7.60 11.38 -3.20
C GLN A 271 -8.37 12.66 -3.53
N LEU A 272 -9.69 12.53 -3.61
CA LEU A 272 -10.61 13.64 -3.84
C LEU A 272 -11.30 13.98 -2.52
N SER A 273 -10.84 15.05 -1.87
CA SER A 273 -11.32 15.50 -0.57
C SER A 273 -12.26 16.72 -0.70
N ASN A 274 -13.10 16.92 0.32
CA ASN A 274 -13.98 18.09 0.48
C ASN A 274 -14.74 18.52 -0.79
N GLY A 275 -15.56 17.63 -1.35
CA GLY A 275 -16.38 17.95 -2.51
C GLY A 275 -17.40 19.07 -2.22
N ARG A 276 -17.21 20.25 -2.81
CA ARG A 276 -18.14 21.38 -2.71
C ARG A 276 -19.07 21.39 -3.93
N PRO A 277 -20.41 21.38 -3.76
CA PRO A 277 -21.34 21.50 -4.87
C PRO A 277 -21.08 22.80 -5.66
N GLN A 278 -21.02 22.69 -6.98
CA GLN A 278 -20.88 23.86 -7.84
C GLN A 278 -22.23 24.58 -7.92
N ARG A 279 -22.33 25.73 -7.22
CA ARG A 279 -23.57 26.53 -7.16
C ARG A 279 -23.98 27.20 -8.48
N LYS A 280 -23.15 27.14 -9.52
CA LYS A 280 -23.42 27.75 -10.84
C LYS A 280 -23.27 26.70 -11.93
N LYS A 281 -24.40 26.25 -12.50
CA LYS A 281 -24.52 25.27 -13.61
C LYS A 281 -23.96 25.75 -14.97
N ASN A 282 -23.09 26.76 -14.97
CA ASN A 282 -22.69 27.45 -16.19
C ASN A 282 -21.39 26.91 -16.81
N TYR A 283 -20.66 26.01 -16.12
CA TYR A 283 -19.53 25.31 -16.72
C TYR A 283 -20.04 24.10 -17.48
N LYS A 284 -20.26 24.32 -18.78
CA LYS A 284 -20.60 23.32 -19.79
C LYS A 284 -19.34 23.03 -20.59
N MET A 285 -18.99 21.75 -20.72
CA MET A 285 -17.83 21.33 -21.51
C MET A 285 -18.27 20.33 -22.58
N ASN A 286 -17.92 20.62 -23.83
CA ASN A 286 -18.04 19.66 -24.91
C ASN A 286 -16.86 18.69 -24.84
N VAL A 287 -17.14 17.41 -24.61
CA VAL A 287 -16.12 16.38 -24.65
C VAL A 287 -16.31 15.57 -25.92
N ALA A 288 -15.30 15.63 -26.78
CA ALA A 288 -15.19 14.74 -27.93
C ALA A 288 -13.93 13.89 -27.74
N ARG A 289 -14.02 12.61 -28.10
CA ARG A 289 -12.81 11.79 -28.26
C ARG A 289 -12.10 12.27 -29.51
N ARG A 290 -10.89 12.80 -29.36
CA ARG A 290 -10.02 13.05 -30.52
C ARG A 290 -9.41 11.73 -30.99
N PRO A 291 -9.20 11.54 -32.31
CA PRO A 291 -8.37 10.45 -32.77
C PRO A 291 -6.97 10.57 -32.17
N MET A 292 -6.32 9.43 -31.98
CA MET A 292 -4.95 9.36 -31.50
C MET A 292 -4.03 10.02 -32.53
N ASN A 293 -3.31 11.05 -32.12
CA ASN A 293 -2.34 11.73 -32.98
C ASN A 293 -1.04 10.91 -33.04
N ASP A 294 -0.19 11.20 -34.02
CA ASP A 294 1.09 10.49 -34.18
C ASP A 294 2.02 10.70 -32.96
N GLU A 295 1.95 11.87 -32.29
CA GLU A 295 2.64 12.10 -31.01
C GLU A 295 2.18 11.15 -29.91
N ASP A 296 0.87 10.90 -29.78
CA ASP A 296 0.34 9.97 -28.78
C ASP A 296 0.77 8.53 -29.09
N ARG A 297 0.93 8.19 -30.38
CA ARG A 297 1.43 6.88 -30.82
C ARG A 297 2.88 6.71 -30.44
N ILE A 298 3.71 7.72 -30.68
CA ILE A 298 5.10 7.74 -30.27
C ILE A 298 5.20 7.57 -28.75
N GLU A 299 4.40 8.29 -27.95
CA GLU A 299 4.43 8.13 -26.49
C GLU A 299 4.03 6.71 -26.02
N VAL A 300 3.04 6.11 -26.68
CA VAL A 300 2.65 4.72 -26.39
C VAL A 300 3.76 3.74 -26.80
N ASP A 301 4.35 3.93 -27.97
CA ASP A 301 5.44 3.08 -28.47
C ASP A 301 6.69 3.22 -27.59
N ASP A 302 7.03 4.43 -27.16
CA ASP A 302 8.13 4.71 -26.22
C ASP A 302 7.89 4.01 -24.87
N LYS A 303 6.66 4.06 -24.34
CA LYS A 303 6.30 3.36 -23.10
C LYS A 303 6.35 1.83 -23.24
N VAL A 304 6.01 1.31 -24.41
CA VAL A 304 6.14 -0.12 -24.70
C VAL A 304 7.62 -0.49 -24.80
N ALA A 305 8.43 0.33 -25.48
CA ALA A 305 9.87 0.14 -25.60
C ALA A 305 10.58 0.22 -24.25
N GLU A 306 10.17 1.13 -23.34
CA GLU A 306 10.67 1.17 -21.97
C GLU A 306 10.42 -0.14 -21.24
N VAL A 307 9.22 -0.73 -21.37
CA VAL A 307 8.89 -2.02 -20.76
C VAL A 307 9.76 -3.14 -21.34
N ASP A 308 9.99 -3.14 -22.65
CA ASP A 308 10.82 -4.13 -23.32
C ASP A 308 12.29 -4.00 -22.89
N LEU A 309 12.83 -2.78 -22.79
CA LEU A 309 14.17 -2.51 -22.24
C LEU A 309 14.28 -2.98 -20.78
N ASP A 310 13.26 -2.72 -19.97
CA ASP A 310 13.17 -3.17 -18.58
C ASP A 310 13.18 -4.71 -18.47
N ILE A 311 12.60 -5.40 -19.45
CA ILE A 311 12.60 -6.86 -19.55
C ILE A 311 13.97 -7.36 -20.00
N GLU A 312 14.57 -6.74 -21.02
CA GLU A 312 15.90 -7.09 -21.54
C GLU A 312 17.00 -6.87 -20.49
N GLU A 313 16.98 -5.77 -19.75
CA GLU A 313 17.92 -5.50 -18.66
C GLU A 313 17.78 -6.55 -17.55
N LYS A 314 16.56 -6.95 -17.21
CA LYS A 314 16.31 -8.03 -16.22
C LYS A 314 16.75 -9.40 -16.73
N MET A 315 16.64 -9.66 -18.03
CA MET A 315 17.12 -10.91 -18.64
C MET A 315 18.66 -10.95 -18.69
N ASN A 316 19.30 -9.86 -19.13
CA ASN A 316 20.75 -9.78 -19.33
C ASN A 316 21.55 -9.52 -18.04
N GLY A 317 20.96 -8.81 -17.07
CA GLY A 317 21.57 -8.54 -15.75
C GLY A 317 21.65 -9.76 -14.82
N SER A 318 20.98 -10.86 -15.17
CA SER A 318 21.00 -12.10 -14.37
C SER A 318 22.24 -13.00 -14.62
N GLY A 319 23.18 -12.57 -15.48
CA GLY A 319 24.29 -13.40 -15.95
C GLY A 319 25.71 -13.09 -15.44
N ILE A 320 25.94 -12.05 -14.62
CA ILE A 320 27.31 -11.68 -14.19
C ILE A 320 27.53 -12.07 -12.73
N GLY A 321 27.87 -13.33 -12.52
CA GLY A 321 28.20 -13.81 -11.18
C GLY A 321 28.61 -15.27 -11.14
N GLN A 322 29.67 -15.65 -11.87
CA GLN A 322 30.65 -16.70 -11.48
C GLN A 322 31.61 -17.04 -12.64
N SER A 323 32.84 -16.49 -12.59
CA SER A 323 34.06 -17.24 -12.93
C SER A 323 35.31 -16.37 -12.67
N ALA A 324 35.67 -16.22 -11.40
CA ALA A 324 37.06 -15.93 -11.03
C ALA A 324 37.76 -17.27 -10.79
N ARG A 325 38.10 -17.99 -11.86
CA ARG A 325 39.04 -19.12 -11.78
C ARG A 325 40.45 -18.54 -11.82
N LYS A 326 41.03 -18.42 -10.63
CA LYS A 326 42.44 -18.10 -10.41
C LYS A 326 43.27 -19.24 -11.04
N VAL A 327 43.80 -19.01 -12.24
CA VAL A 327 44.82 -19.88 -12.83
C VAL A 327 46.14 -19.49 -12.17
N ILE A 328 46.56 -20.29 -11.20
CA ILE A 328 47.94 -20.30 -10.69
C ILE A 328 48.71 -21.14 -11.70
N THR A 329 49.49 -20.49 -12.55
CA THR A 329 50.55 -21.16 -13.31
C THR A 329 51.78 -21.24 -12.41
N ASP A 330 52.01 -22.41 -11.85
CA ASP A 330 53.31 -22.80 -11.30
C ASP A 330 54.31 -22.86 -12.46
N GLY A 331 55.37 -22.05 -12.36
CA GLY A 331 56.56 -22.19 -13.20
C GLY A 331 57.40 -23.35 -12.68
N SER A 332 57.34 -24.48 -13.37
CA SER A 332 58.35 -25.53 -13.25
C SER A 332 59.37 -25.35 -14.37
N ASP A 333 60.57 -25.02 -13.92
CA ASP A 333 61.86 -25.14 -14.55
C ASP A 333 62.10 -26.56 -15.15
N ASP A 334 63.17 -26.64 -15.94
CA ASP A 334 63.89 -27.87 -16.33
C ASP A 334 63.44 -28.70 -17.55
N SER A 335 64.08 -28.35 -18.67
CA SER A 335 65.20 -29.08 -19.32
C SER A 335 64.96 -30.29 -20.26
N GLU A 336 65.74 -30.24 -21.36
CA GLU A 336 66.16 -31.31 -22.30
C GLU A 336 65.06 -31.89 -23.24
N GLN A 337 65.21 -31.90 -24.57
CA GLN A 337 66.37 -32.11 -25.45
C GLN A 337 66.13 -31.50 -26.83
#